data_AF-A0A7W8JWN4-F1
#
_entry.id   AF-A0A7W8JWN4-F1
#
_cell.length_a   1.000
_cell.length_b   1.000
_cell.length_c   1.000
_cell.angle_alpha   90.00
_cell.angle_beta   90.00
_cell.angle_gamma   90.00
#
_symmetry.space_group_name_H-M   'P 1'
#
loop_
_entity.id
_entity.type
_entity.pdbx_description
1 polymer ?
#
loop_
_entity_poly.entity_id
_entity_poly.type
_entity_poly.pdbx_seq_one_letter_code
_entity_poly.pdbx_strand_id
1 'polypeptide(L)' 'MELDNDLVSGLPIICADDFIHGHAESVESEYLVTTPMEDGQRHFIPLNVVDHVDDGVYLNITSDELQQLL' A
#
# COMPACT_ATOMS: atom_id res chain seq x y z
N MET A 1 15.01 -10.89 1.32
CA MET A 1 13.71 -11.32 1.89
C MET A 1 12.71 -11.10 0.79
N GLU A 2 12.11 -12.18 0.28
CA GLU A 2 10.91 -12.07 -0.56
C GLU A 2 9.78 -11.68 0.40
N LEU A 3 9.09 -10.56 0.16
CA LEU A 3 7.83 -10.30 0.85
C LEU A 3 6.82 -11.31 0.31
N ASP A 4 6.48 -12.30 1.13
CA ASP A 4 5.42 -13.24 0.79
C ASP A 4 4.12 -12.47 0.54
N ASN A 5 3.51 -12.70 -0.62
CA ASN A 5 2.25 -12.08 -1.03
C ASN A 5 1.12 -12.25 0.00
N ASP A 6 1.15 -13.36 0.75
CA ASP A 6 0.20 -13.68 1.81
C ASP A 6 0.33 -12.74 3.02
N LEU A 7 1.49 -12.12 3.24
CA LEU A 7 1.77 -11.31 4.42
C LEU A 7 1.04 -9.95 4.38
N VAL A 8 0.87 -9.37 3.19
CA VAL A 8 0.25 -8.04 3.05
C VAL A 8 -1.24 -8.12 2.71
N SER A 9 -1.75 -9.28 2.29
CA SER A 9 -3.10 -9.39 1.78
C SER A 9 -4.13 -9.10 2.88
N GLY A 10 -5.00 -8.12 2.63
CA GLY A 10 -6.00 -7.64 3.57
C GLY A 10 -5.48 -6.67 4.63
N LEU A 11 -4.19 -6.35 4.66
CA LEU A 11 -3.66 -5.36 5.60
C LEU A 11 -4.05 -3.93 5.20
N PRO A 12 -4.35 -3.04 6.15
CA PRO A 12 -4.60 -1.63 5.86
C PRO A 12 -3.30 -0.94 5.42
N ILE A 13 -3.41 -0.06 4.42
CA ILE A 13 -2.33 0.80 3.93
C ILE A 13 -2.45 2.14 4.62
N ILE A 14 -1.46 2.46 5.45
CA ILE A 14 -1.45 3.59 6.37
C ILE A 14 -0.37 4.56 5.88
N CYS A 15 -0.77 5.78 5.58
CA CYS A 15 0.15 6.85 5.17
C CYS A 15 0.87 7.45 6.39
N ALA A 16 1.93 8.21 6.15
CA ALA A 16 2.71 8.88 7.19
C ALA A 16 1.88 9.92 8.00
N ASP A 17 0.75 10.37 7.47
CA ASP A 17 -0.24 11.23 8.14
C ASP A 17 -1.35 10.46 8.88
N ASP A 18 -1.12 9.16 9.18
CA ASP A 18 -2.08 8.24 9.81
C ASP A 18 -3.37 8.02 8.97
N PHE A 19 -3.38 8.44 7.71
CA PHE A 19 -4.49 8.23 6.79
C PHE A 19 -4.49 6.82 6.20
N ILE A 20 -5.61 6.12 6.34
CA ILE A 20 -5.80 4.81 5.72
C ILE A 20 -6.25 5.01 4.28
N HIS A 21 -5.34 4.77 3.34
CA HIS A 21 -5.64 4.86 1.91
C HIS A 21 -6.57 3.74 1.45
N GLY A 22 -6.32 2.51 1.93
CA GLY A 22 -7.10 1.34 1.53
C GLY A 22 -6.53 0.08 2.14
N HIS A 23 -6.77 -1.06 1.48
CA HIS A 23 -6.20 -2.34 1.89
C HIS A 23 -5.28 -2.85 0.79
N ALA A 24 -4.20 -3.53 1.18
CA ALA A 24 -3.34 -4.24 0.26
C ALA A 24 -4.01 -5.54 -0.20
N GLU A 25 -3.97 -5.82 -1.49
CA GLU A 25 -4.44 -7.08 -2.09
C GLU A 25 -3.27 -8.05 -2.25
N SER A 26 -2.15 -7.58 -2.80
CA SER A 26 -0.96 -8.38 -3.13
C SER A 26 0.27 -7.47 -3.36
N VAL A 27 1.46 -8.06 -3.45
CA VAL A 27 2.70 -7.42 -3.92
C VAL A 27 3.10 -8.02 -5.27
N GLU A 28 3.14 -7.20 -6.31
CA GLU A 28 3.62 -7.59 -7.63
C GLU A 28 4.95 -6.91 -7.96
N SER A 29 5.99 -7.72 -8.11
CA SER A 29 7.36 -7.28 -8.40
C SER A 29 7.88 -6.27 -7.36
N GLU A 30 7.74 -4.98 -7.63
CA GLU A 30 8.18 -3.86 -6.78
C GLU A 30 7.03 -2.92 -6.40
N TYR A 31 5.78 -3.37 -6.57
CA TYR A 31 4.57 -2.59 -6.32
C TYR A 31 3.61 -3.34 -5.40
N LEU A 32 3.11 -2.65 -4.38
CA LEU A 32 1.97 -3.05 -3.59
C LEU A 32 0.69 -2.74 -4.37
N VAL A 33 -0.09 -3.76 -4.65
CA VAL A 33 -1.39 -3.66 -5.31
C VAL A 33 -2.44 -3.49 -4.23
N THR A 34 -3.26 -2.45 -4.34
CA THR A 34 -4.40 -2.25 -3.43
C THR A 34 -5.58 -3.11 -3.86
N THR A 35 -6.48 -3.39 -2.92
CA THR A 35 -7.84 -3.80 -3.25
C THR A 35 -8.49 -2.77 -4.18
N PRO A 36 -9.41 -3.19 -5.07
CA PRO A 36 -10.14 -2.26 -5.91
C PRO A 36 -10.82 -1.19 -5.05
N MET A 37 -10.54 0.08 -5.36
CA MET A 37 -11.14 1.23 -4.69
C MET A 37 -12.59 1.43 -5.10
N GLU A 38 -13.23 2.48 -4.58
CA GLU A 38 -14.63 2.82 -4.90
C GLU A 38 -14.87 3.01 -6.41
N ASP A 39 -13.86 3.50 -7.14
CA ASP A 39 -13.87 3.62 -8.61
C ASP A 39 -13.63 2.28 -9.36
N GLY A 40 -13.43 1.18 -8.62
CA GLY A 40 -13.14 -0.14 -9.17
C GLY A 40 -11.71 -0.30 -9.71
N GLN A 41 -10.88 0.74 -9.60
CA GLN A 41 -9.47 0.71 -9.99
C GLN A 41 -8.60 0.23 -8.84
N ARG A 42 -7.52 -0.47 -9.19
CA ARG A 42 -6.47 -0.87 -8.26
C ARG A 42 -5.34 0.12 -8.34
N HIS A 43 -4.84 0.54 -7.19
CA HIS A 43 -3.68 1.41 -7.11
C HIS A 43 -2.41 0.57 -6.95
N PHE A 44 -1.35 0.99 -7.64
CA PHE A 44 -0.04 0.34 -7.60
C PHE A 44 0.92 1.26 -6.87
N ILE A 45 1.17 0.95 -5.61
CA ILE A 45 2.02 1.77 -4.74
C ILE A 45 3.43 1.20 -4.78
N PRO A 46 4.46 1.98 -5.16
CA PRO A 46 5.82 1.46 -5.21
C PRO A 46 6.32 1.06 -3.81
N LEU A 47 6.95 -0.10 -3.66
CA LEU A 47 7.49 -0.55 -2.37
C LEU A 47 8.56 0.39 -1.82
N ASN A 48 9.17 1.24 -2.65
CA ASN A 48 10.12 2.26 -2.22
C ASN A 48 9.53 3.30 -1.26
N VAL A 49 8.21 3.49 -1.28
CA VAL A 49 7.53 4.40 -0.34
C VAL A 49 6.97 3.65 0.89
N VAL A 50 7.11 2.33 0.94
CA VAL A 50 6.77 1.53 2.12
C VAL A 50 7.91 1.65 3.12
N ASP A 51 7.57 2.09 4.34
CA ASP A 51 8.52 2.19 5.45
C ASP A 51 8.73 0.82 6.11
N HIS A 52 7.62 0.19 6.53
CA HIS A 52 7.61 -1.15 7.11
C HIS A 52 6.23 -1.80 7.00
N VAL A 53 6.19 -3.12 7.21
CA VAL A 53 4.95 -3.92 7.26
C VAL A 53 4.90 -4.62 8.61
N ASP A 54 3.81 -4.39 9.34
CA ASP A 54 3.53 -5.02 10.64
C ASP A 54 2.03 -5.40 10.69
N ASP A 55 1.24 -4.89 11.66
CA ASP A 55 -0.23 -4.97 11.64
C ASP A 55 -0.90 -4.23 10.46
N GLY A 56 -0.12 -3.48 9.68
CA GLY A 56 -0.52 -2.73 8.50
C GLY A 56 0.69 -2.44 7.61
N VAL A 57 0.43 -1.94 6.40
CA VAL A 57 1.48 -1.47 5.49
C VAL A 57 1.66 0.03 5.72
N TYR A 58 2.75 0.40 6.38
CA TYR A 58 3.05 1.79 6.69
C TYR A 58 3.89 2.43 5.59
N LEU A 59 3.45 3.57 5.08
CA LEU A 59 4.17 4.34 4.08
C LEU A 59 4.99 5.46 4.73
N ASN A 60 6.13 5.78 4.13
CA ASN A 60 6.96 6.93 4.52
C ASN A 60 6.50 8.26 3.88
N ILE A 61 5.45 8.22 3.06
CA ILE A 61 4.83 9.38 2.41
C ILE A 61 3.43 9.64 2.95
N THR A 62 2.95 10.88 2.79
CA THR A 62 1.60 11.28 3.16
C THR A 62 0.57 10.90 2.08
N SER A 63 -0.71 10.93 2.44
CA SER A 63 -1.85 10.70 1.54
C SER A 63 -1.87 11.66 0.33
N ASP A 64 -1.44 12.92 0.51
CA ASP A 64 -1.33 13.91 -0.57
C ASP A 64 -0.21 13.54 -1.56
N GLU A 65 0.98 13.18 -1.05
CA GLU A 65 2.11 12.73 -1.87
C GLU A 65 1.78 11.41 -2.59
N LEU A 66 1.05 10.51 -1.91
CA LEU A 66 0.57 9.27 -2.51
C LEU A 66 -0.40 9.55 -3.67
N GLN A 67 -1.32 10.51 -3.53
CA GLN A 67 -2.22 10.90 -4.63
C GLN A 67 -1.47 11.49 -5.84
N GLN A 68 -0.29 12.09 -5.66
CA GLN A 68 0.53 12.55 -6.78
C GLN A 68 1.23 11.39 -7.53
N LEU A 69 1.29 10.20 -6.95
CA LEU A 69 1.95 9.01 -7.52
C LEU A 69 0.99 8.04 -8.22
N LEU A 70 -0.32 8.19 -7.99
CA LEU A 70 -1.40 7.32 -8.50
C LEU A 70 -2.01 7.88 -9.79
#